data_AF-A0A6P8IGJ1-F1
#
_entry.id   AF-A0A6P8IGJ1-F1
#
_cell.length_a   1.000
_cell.length_b   1.000
_cell.length_c   1.000
_cell.angle_alpha   90.00
_cell.angle_beta   90.00
_cell.angle_gamma   90.00
#
_symmetry.space_group_name_H-M   'P 1'
#
loop_
_entity.id
_entity.type
_entity.pdbx_description
1 polymer ?
#
loop_
_entity_poly.entity_id
_entity_poly.type
_entity_poly.pdbx_seq_one_letter_code
_entity_poly.pdbx_strand_id
1 'polypeptide(L)'
;MAGARHTGMEKEDLDLIPDGSRSRFFKVTFDYYTPRAHFVLSELHRGRARIGQDFGKIPLRLKREIIRLANVMISEYDLPQGGVFSIHCGSWTTNDHTFHAFICVDVDDYIRLFYRRENEIPNWPSRSFVTREWKASRNPSEYVKNVRGYPYKEYFKAECQGIRRFIEKEQRREDEGKAKHRRVCPTIDENYGNFEGFLVVYHPSEPRVGFVLNTREHVNQDDHLRALDAMYKFAEASKLTNLKTKGEDKGCHICLVLDQQTQGFPLNSAQRLLGFIQVSGTKFYKDFCPEDAKESWFLDFGSREDYKVYT
;
A
#
# COMPACT_ATOMS: atom_id res chain seq x y z
N MET A 1 -8.11 6.31 -56.66
CA MET A 1 -6.91 6.09 -55.82
C MET A 1 -7.31 6.24 -54.37
N ALA A 2 -7.32 5.14 -53.62
CA ALA A 2 -7.69 5.12 -52.22
C ALA A 2 -6.47 5.53 -51.37
N GLY A 3 -6.58 6.66 -50.67
CA GLY A 3 -5.60 7.09 -49.68
C GLY A 3 -5.74 6.22 -48.42
N ALA A 4 -4.68 5.48 -48.10
CA ALA A 4 -4.59 4.64 -46.92
C ALA A 4 -4.85 5.47 -45.65
N ARG A 5 -5.86 5.04 -44.88
CA ARG A 5 -6.08 5.53 -43.52
C ARG A 5 -4.89 5.06 -42.67
N HIS A 6 -4.10 6.00 -42.16
CA HIS A 6 -3.26 5.76 -40.99
C HIS A 6 -4.19 5.43 -39.81
N THR A 7 -4.42 4.14 -39.59
CA THR A 7 -4.89 3.64 -38.30
C THR A 7 -3.72 3.81 -37.34
N GLY A 8 -3.69 4.95 -36.65
CA GLY A 8 -2.89 5.08 -35.43
C GLY A 8 -3.43 4.06 -34.43
N MET A 9 -2.85 2.86 -34.43
CA MET A 9 -2.91 2.00 -33.27
C MET A 9 -2.21 2.78 -32.16
N GLU A 10 -2.97 3.35 -31.23
CA GLU A 10 -2.46 3.58 -29.88
C GLU A 10 -1.79 2.27 -29.46
N LYS A 11 -0.47 2.27 -29.28
CA LYS A 11 0.22 1.09 -28.76
C LYS A 11 -0.41 0.79 -27.40
N GLU A 12 -1.07 -0.36 -27.28
CA GLU A 12 -1.62 -0.82 -26.01
C GLU A 12 -0.49 -0.78 -24.97
N ASP A 13 -0.75 -0.19 -23.81
CA ASP A 13 0.19 -0.21 -22.68
C ASP A 13 0.63 -1.65 -22.38
N LEU A 14 1.92 -1.82 -22.05
CA LEU A 14 2.48 -3.11 -21.67
C LEU A 14 1.68 -3.74 -20.52
N ASP A 15 1.08 -4.90 -20.76
CA ASP A 15 0.48 -5.75 -19.72
C ASP A 15 1.50 -6.78 -19.25
N LEU A 16 1.84 -6.72 -17.97
CA LEU A 16 2.74 -7.62 -17.30
C LEU A 16 2.05 -8.90 -16.82
N ILE A 17 0.73 -9.04 -16.92
CA ILE A 17 0.10 -10.32 -16.57
C ILE A 17 0.55 -11.39 -17.58
N PRO A 18 1.10 -12.54 -17.14
CA PRO A 18 1.49 -13.63 -18.04
C PRO A 18 0.33 -14.09 -18.92
N ASP A 19 0.64 -14.47 -20.17
CA ASP A 19 -0.39 -14.74 -21.20
C ASP A 19 -1.43 -15.79 -20.79
N GLY A 20 -1.01 -16.87 -20.12
CA GLY A 20 -1.91 -17.92 -19.61
C GLY A 20 -2.81 -17.48 -18.44
N SER A 21 -2.55 -16.31 -17.86
CA SER A 21 -3.21 -15.79 -16.67
C SER A 21 -3.92 -14.46 -16.87
N ARG A 22 -3.98 -13.95 -18.11
CA ARG A 22 -4.56 -12.64 -18.45
C ARG A 22 -5.97 -12.47 -17.90
N SER A 23 -6.24 -11.28 -17.39
CA SER A 23 -7.57 -10.90 -16.92
C SER A 23 -8.37 -10.22 -18.04
N ARG A 24 -9.69 -10.40 -18.01
CA ARG A 24 -10.59 -9.63 -18.86
C ARG A 24 -10.88 -8.24 -18.29
N PHE A 25 -10.57 -8.00 -17.02
CA PHE A 25 -10.97 -6.80 -16.27
C PHE A 25 -9.79 -5.93 -15.84
N PHE A 26 -8.61 -6.54 -15.66
CA PHE A 26 -7.44 -5.86 -15.12
C PHE A 26 -6.21 -6.06 -15.99
N LYS A 27 -5.28 -5.12 -15.89
CA LYS A 27 -3.90 -5.22 -16.38
C LYS A 27 -2.93 -4.88 -15.26
N VAL A 28 -1.70 -5.34 -15.38
CA VAL A 28 -0.61 -4.97 -14.47
C VAL A 28 0.48 -4.26 -15.28
N THR A 29 0.97 -3.12 -14.82
CA THR A 29 2.08 -2.39 -15.47
C THR A 29 3.17 -2.07 -14.47
N PHE A 30 4.36 -1.68 -14.92
CA PHE A 30 5.30 -0.98 -14.02
C PHE A 30 4.74 0.41 -13.68
N ASP A 31 5.33 1.04 -12.67
CA ASP A 31 5.02 2.41 -12.29
C ASP A 31 6.07 3.40 -12.81
N TYR A 32 5.94 3.75 -14.07
CA TYR A 32 6.85 4.67 -14.74
C TYR A 32 6.67 6.13 -14.27
N TYR A 33 5.48 6.48 -13.79
CA TYR A 33 5.12 7.86 -13.46
C TYR A 33 5.43 8.19 -12.01
N THR A 34 5.33 7.21 -11.11
CA THR A 34 5.71 7.26 -9.70
C THR A 34 6.78 6.20 -9.44
N PRO A 35 8.07 6.51 -9.66
CA PRO A 35 9.16 5.53 -9.66
C PRO A 35 9.37 4.92 -8.27
N ARG A 36 8.65 3.83 -7.97
CA ARG A 36 8.77 3.02 -6.77
C ARG A 36 8.82 1.54 -7.18
N ALA A 37 9.30 0.68 -6.30
CA ALA A 37 9.39 -0.76 -6.53
C ALA A 37 8.02 -1.45 -6.40
N HIS A 38 7.06 -1.05 -7.23
CA HIS A 38 5.71 -1.60 -7.25
C HIS A 38 5.14 -1.68 -8.66
N PHE A 39 4.32 -2.72 -8.88
CA PHE A 39 3.53 -2.85 -10.09
C PHE A 39 2.13 -2.27 -9.87
N VAL A 40 1.57 -1.62 -10.88
CA VAL A 40 0.24 -1.01 -10.83
C VAL A 40 -0.77 -1.98 -11.44
N LEU A 41 -1.70 -2.46 -10.61
CA LEU A 41 -2.88 -3.19 -11.07
C LEU A 41 -4.02 -2.21 -11.29
N SER A 42 -4.54 -2.15 -12.52
CA SER A 42 -5.56 -1.18 -12.95
C SER A 42 -6.65 -1.84 -13.78
N GLU A 43 -7.83 -1.19 -13.86
CA GLU A 43 -8.92 -1.66 -14.72
C GLU A 43 -8.62 -1.49 -16.22
N LEU A 44 -9.08 -2.45 -17.03
CA LEU A 44 -9.00 -2.40 -18.49
C LEU A 44 -10.12 -1.52 -19.05
N HIS A 45 -9.77 -0.39 -19.66
CA HIS A 45 -10.70 0.49 -20.36
C HIS A 45 -11.03 -0.05 -21.77
N ARG A 46 -11.86 -1.10 -21.85
CA ARG A 46 -12.36 -1.65 -23.12
C ARG A 46 -13.85 -1.39 -23.33
N GLY A 47 -14.30 -0.15 -23.12
CA GLY A 47 -15.70 0.25 -23.30
C GLY A 47 -16.68 -0.41 -22.32
N ARG A 48 -16.19 -0.96 -21.20
CA ARG A 48 -17.00 -1.56 -20.15
C ARG A 48 -17.34 -0.56 -19.05
N ALA A 49 -18.39 -0.86 -18.28
CA ALA A 49 -18.69 -0.14 -17.06
C ALA A 49 -17.46 -0.17 -16.12
N ARG A 50 -17.10 1.01 -15.60
CA ARG A 50 -15.97 1.15 -14.67
C ARG A 50 -16.28 0.39 -13.38
N ILE A 51 -15.26 -0.25 -12.82
CA ILE A 51 -15.37 -0.97 -11.55
C ILE A 51 -15.54 0.06 -10.41
N GLY A 52 -14.95 1.24 -10.59
CA GLY A 52 -14.97 2.33 -9.62
C GLY A 52 -13.85 2.23 -8.60
N GLN A 53 -13.57 3.35 -7.92
CA GLN A 53 -12.44 3.49 -6.99
C GLN A 53 -12.69 2.87 -5.59
N ASP A 54 -13.94 2.65 -5.21
CA ASP A 54 -14.31 2.21 -3.87
C ASP A 54 -14.20 0.69 -3.74
N PHE A 55 -13.12 0.23 -3.09
CA PHE A 55 -12.87 -1.20 -2.87
C PHE A 55 -14.03 -1.91 -2.14
N GLY A 56 -14.71 -1.23 -1.23
CA GLY A 56 -15.87 -1.77 -0.52
C GLY A 56 -17.00 -2.18 -1.45
N LYS A 57 -17.14 -1.49 -2.58
CA LYS A 57 -18.19 -1.73 -3.59
C LYS A 57 -17.80 -2.73 -4.68
N ILE A 58 -16.55 -3.18 -4.71
CA ILE A 58 -16.09 -4.14 -5.72
C ILE A 58 -16.73 -5.51 -5.45
N PRO A 59 -17.36 -6.14 -6.46
CA PRO A 59 -17.93 -7.49 -6.32
C PRO A 59 -16.90 -8.53 -5.88
N LEU A 60 -17.33 -9.48 -5.04
CA LEU A 60 -16.48 -10.54 -4.48
C LEU A 60 -15.67 -11.29 -5.55
N ARG A 61 -16.28 -11.58 -6.70
CA ARG A 61 -15.63 -12.22 -7.84
C ARG A 61 -14.41 -11.45 -8.34
N LEU A 62 -14.52 -10.12 -8.44
CA LEU A 62 -13.42 -9.27 -8.89
C LEU A 62 -12.35 -9.13 -7.80
N LYS A 63 -12.74 -9.06 -6.52
CA LYS A 63 -11.79 -9.10 -5.39
C LYS A 63 -10.93 -10.37 -5.42
N ARG A 64 -11.55 -11.54 -5.65
CA ARG A 64 -10.83 -12.82 -5.84
C ARG A 64 -9.88 -12.76 -7.04
N GLU A 65 -10.33 -12.21 -8.14
CA GLU A 65 -9.50 -12.07 -9.34
C GLU A 65 -8.29 -11.16 -9.10
N ILE A 66 -8.44 -10.05 -8.37
CA ILE A 66 -7.35 -9.17 -7.97
C ILE A 66 -6.29 -9.92 -7.15
N ILE A 67 -6.70 -10.65 -6.10
CA ILE A 67 -5.78 -11.44 -5.27
C ILE A 67 -5.07 -12.51 -6.10
N ARG A 68 -5.81 -13.20 -6.99
CA ARG A 68 -5.23 -14.19 -7.91
C ARG A 68 -4.13 -13.56 -8.77
N LEU A 69 -4.41 -12.41 -9.37
CA LEU A 69 -3.45 -11.71 -10.22
C LEU A 69 -2.21 -11.28 -9.46
N ALA A 70 -2.38 -10.77 -8.23
CA ALA A 70 -1.25 -10.42 -7.37
C ALA A 70 -0.37 -11.66 -7.10
N ASN A 71 -0.96 -12.79 -6.73
CA ASN A 71 -0.23 -14.05 -6.52
C ASN A 71 0.49 -14.54 -7.80
N VAL A 72 -0.18 -14.47 -8.95
CA VAL A 72 0.41 -14.82 -10.25
C VAL A 72 1.64 -13.97 -10.55
N MET A 73 1.58 -12.66 -10.27
CA MET A 73 2.73 -11.78 -10.48
C MET A 73 3.92 -12.19 -9.61
N ILE A 74 3.69 -12.57 -8.35
CA ILE A 74 4.76 -13.04 -7.45
C ILE A 74 5.34 -14.37 -7.94
N SER A 75 4.49 -15.34 -8.27
CA SER A 75 4.93 -16.70 -8.59
C SER A 75 5.58 -16.82 -9.98
N GLU A 76 5.00 -16.22 -11.01
CA GLU A 76 5.45 -16.41 -12.40
C GLU A 76 6.70 -15.59 -12.73
N TYR A 77 6.92 -14.47 -12.04
CA TYR A 77 8.13 -13.67 -12.23
C TYR A 77 9.28 -14.04 -11.32
N ASP A 78 9.09 -15.06 -10.49
CA ASP A 78 10.04 -15.54 -9.48
C ASP A 78 10.60 -14.35 -8.69
N LEU A 79 9.71 -13.77 -7.87
CA LEU A 79 10.04 -12.66 -6.97
C LEU A 79 10.35 -13.29 -5.59
N PRO A 80 11.60 -13.72 -5.33
CA PRO A 80 11.96 -14.54 -4.17
C PRO A 80 11.76 -13.81 -2.84
N GLN A 81 11.83 -12.48 -2.84
CA GLN A 81 11.55 -11.68 -1.65
C GLN A 81 10.05 -11.47 -1.44
N GLY A 82 9.21 -12.00 -2.33
CA GLY A 82 7.77 -11.95 -2.17
C GLY A 82 7.16 -10.61 -2.55
N GLY A 83 6.09 -10.24 -1.85
CA GLY A 83 5.41 -8.99 -2.12
C GLY A 83 4.16 -8.72 -1.27
N VAL A 84 3.77 -7.46 -1.28
CA VAL A 84 2.61 -6.93 -0.59
C VAL A 84 1.65 -6.36 -1.62
N PHE A 85 0.41 -6.83 -1.61
CA PHE A 85 -0.66 -6.19 -2.37
C PHE A 85 -1.25 -5.03 -1.56
N SER A 86 -1.31 -3.83 -2.11
CA SER A 86 -1.66 -2.60 -1.40
C SER A 86 -2.78 -1.81 -2.12
N ILE A 87 -3.77 -1.34 -1.37
CA ILE A 87 -4.86 -0.48 -1.86
C ILE A 87 -4.89 0.82 -1.07
N HIS A 88 -4.98 1.94 -1.78
CA HIS A 88 -5.19 3.25 -1.15
C HIS A 88 -6.66 3.46 -0.79
N CYS A 89 -6.91 3.91 0.44
CA CYS A 89 -8.25 4.22 0.94
C CYS A 89 -8.36 5.67 1.42
N GLY A 90 -9.60 6.19 1.36
CA GLY A 90 -9.95 7.51 1.90
C GLY A 90 -9.19 8.64 1.21
N SER A 91 -8.61 9.54 1.99
CA SER A 91 -7.90 10.70 1.44
C SER A 91 -6.62 10.37 0.66
N TRP A 92 -6.14 9.12 0.73
CA TRP A 92 -4.93 8.68 0.02
C TRP A 92 -5.22 8.12 -1.37
N THR A 93 -6.49 7.92 -1.71
CA THR A 93 -6.89 7.53 -3.06
C THR A 93 -6.56 8.65 -4.04
N THR A 94 -5.74 8.36 -5.05
CA THR A 94 -5.20 9.36 -5.99
C THR A 94 -5.99 9.50 -7.29
N ASN A 95 -6.98 8.63 -7.52
CA ASN A 95 -7.80 8.59 -8.72
C ASN A 95 -9.26 8.44 -8.33
N ASP A 96 -10.08 9.40 -8.74
CA ASP A 96 -11.47 9.56 -8.34
C ASP A 96 -12.45 8.71 -9.16
N HIS A 97 -11.98 7.95 -10.15
CA HIS A 97 -12.86 7.33 -11.13
C HIS A 97 -12.56 5.87 -11.47
N THR A 98 -11.38 5.36 -11.16
CA THR A 98 -10.97 4.01 -11.55
C THR A 98 -10.32 3.27 -10.40
N PHE A 99 -10.48 1.95 -10.37
CA PHE A 99 -9.75 1.13 -9.43
C PHE A 99 -8.25 1.13 -9.75
N HIS A 100 -7.42 1.30 -8.73
CA HIS A 100 -5.99 1.05 -8.77
C HIS A 100 -5.55 0.34 -7.49
N ALA A 101 -4.57 -0.53 -7.63
CA ALA A 101 -3.87 -1.16 -6.52
C ALA A 101 -2.40 -1.38 -6.91
N PHE A 102 -1.59 -1.71 -5.92
CA PHE A 102 -0.16 -1.84 -6.07
C PHE A 102 0.28 -3.23 -5.63
N ILE A 103 1.26 -3.81 -6.33
CA ILE A 103 1.96 -5.01 -5.89
C ILE A 103 3.38 -4.55 -5.59
N CYS A 104 3.63 -4.26 -4.31
CA CYS A 104 4.90 -3.77 -3.78
C CYS A 104 5.85 -4.97 -3.61
N VAL A 105 7.07 -4.84 -4.13
CA VAL A 105 8.06 -5.93 -4.14
C VAL A 105 9.43 -5.39 -3.77
N ASP A 106 10.41 -6.28 -3.58
CA ASP A 106 11.78 -5.86 -3.35
C ASP A 106 12.33 -5.03 -4.54
N VAL A 107 13.17 -4.05 -4.21
CA VAL A 107 13.70 -3.09 -5.18
C VAL A 107 14.55 -3.78 -6.25
N ASP A 108 15.34 -4.79 -5.88
CA ASP A 108 16.21 -5.50 -6.82
C ASP A 108 15.41 -6.49 -7.68
N ASP A 109 14.38 -7.12 -7.10
CA ASP A 109 13.42 -7.94 -7.84
C ASP A 109 12.66 -7.12 -8.90
N TYR A 110 12.19 -5.93 -8.51
CA TYR A 110 11.54 -4.98 -9.43
C TYR A 110 12.46 -4.57 -10.57
N ILE A 111 13.67 -4.12 -10.25
CA ILE A 111 14.66 -3.64 -11.23
C ILE A 111 15.09 -4.77 -12.17
N ARG A 112 15.27 -5.99 -11.65
CA ARG A 112 15.57 -7.18 -12.47
C ARG A 112 14.47 -7.44 -13.49
N LEU A 113 13.19 -7.36 -13.10
CA LEU A 113 12.10 -7.52 -14.06
C LEU A 113 12.01 -6.33 -15.03
N PHE A 114 12.22 -5.11 -14.53
CA PHE A 114 12.23 -3.89 -15.33
C PHE A 114 13.24 -3.97 -16.48
N TYR A 115 14.52 -4.26 -16.21
CA TYR A 115 15.53 -4.37 -17.28
C TYR A 115 15.22 -5.47 -18.30
N ARG A 116 14.57 -6.57 -17.88
CA ARG A 116 14.17 -7.64 -18.80
C ARG A 116 13.10 -7.20 -19.80
N ARG A 117 12.24 -6.24 -19.43
CA ARG A 117 11.05 -5.88 -20.21
C ARG A 117 11.00 -4.40 -20.62
N GLU A 118 12.01 -3.59 -20.31
CA GLU A 118 11.96 -2.15 -20.56
C GLU A 118 11.82 -1.80 -22.05
N ASN A 119 12.37 -2.64 -22.94
CA ASN A 119 12.26 -2.49 -24.39
C ASN A 119 10.84 -2.75 -24.92
N GLU A 120 9.98 -3.39 -24.13
CA GLU A 120 8.57 -3.62 -24.46
C GLU A 120 7.68 -2.43 -24.11
N ILE A 121 8.20 -1.48 -23.31
CA ILE A 121 7.46 -0.30 -22.89
C ILE A 121 7.36 0.66 -24.09
N PRO A 122 6.15 1.06 -24.51
CA PRO A 122 5.98 1.98 -25.62
C PRO A 122 6.70 3.31 -25.37
N ASN A 123 7.54 3.73 -26.32
CA ASN A 123 8.27 5.00 -26.30
C ASN A 123 9.25 5.16 -25.13
N TRP A 124 9.76 4.06 -24.56
CA TRP A 124 10.74 4.12 -23.49
C TRP A 124 12.20 4.24 -24.00
N PRO A 125 13.07 5.00 -23.32
CA PRO A 125 12.78 5.99 -22.28
C PRO A 125 12.30 7.33 -22.89
N SER A 126 11.35 8.01 -22.25
CA SER A 126 10.81 9.30 -22.73
C SER A 126 10.56 10.30 -21.61
N ARG A 127 10.72 11.59 -21.95
CA ARG A 127 10.36 12.72 -21.06
C ARG A 127 8.88 12.75 -20.70
N SER A 128 8.00 12.10 -21.48
CA SER A 128 6.56 12.00 -21.18
C SER A 128 6.27 11.26 -19.88
N PHE A 129 7.17 10.39 -19.41
CA PHE A 129 7.02 9.66 -18.15
C PHE A 129 7.52 10.44 -16.92
N VAL A 130 8.30 11.51 -17.14
CA VAL A 130 8.96 12.23 -16.05
C VAL A 130 7.99 13.17 -15.34
N THR A 131 7.48 12.75 -14.19
CA THR A 131 6.58 13.54 -13.34
C THR A 131 7.33 14.21 -12.20
N ARG A 132 6.64 15.04 -11.39
CA ARG A 132 7.20 15.64 -10.16
C ARG A 132 7.68 14.63 -9.12
N GLU A 133 7.30 13.36 -9.26
CA GLU A 133 7.62 12.27 -8.34
C GLU A 133 9.02 11.67 -8.63
N TRP A 134 9.62 12.02 -9.78
CA TRP A 134 11.02 11.77 -10.11
C TRP A 134 11.91 12.80 -9.40
N LYS A 135 12.35 12.50 -8.18
CA LYS A 135 13.16 13.43 -7.37
C LYS A 135 14.67 13.22 -7.49
N ALA A 136 15.12 11.98 -7.70
CA ALA A 136 16.56 11.66 -7.74
C ALA A 136 17.23 12.06 -9.07
N SER A 137 16.47 12.02 -10.17
CA SER A 137 16.92 12.49 -11.48
C SER A 137 15.74 12.83 -12.38
N ARG A 138 15.90 13.85 -13.23
CA ARG A 138 14.93 14.23 -14.27
C ARG A 138 15.28 13.65 -15.65
N ASN A 139 16.37 12.89 -15.75
CA ASN A 139 16.77 12.19 -16.98
C ASN A 139 15.92 10.91 -17.12
N PRO A 140 15.11 10.74 -18.19
CA PRO A 140 14.28 9.54 -18.40
C PRO A 140 15.07 8.22 -18.38
N SER A 141 16.33 8.26 -18.81
CA SER A 141 17.22 7.08 -18.83
C SER A 141 17.72 6.68 -17.44
N GLU A 142 17.49 7.52 -16.42
CA GLU A 142 17.88 7.28 -15.02
C GLU A 142 16.66 6.89 -14.14
N TYR A 143 15.66 6.23 -14.72
CA TYR A 143 14.48 5.74 -13.98
C TYR A 143 14.87 4.93 -12.73
N VAL A 144 15.79 3.98 -12.86
CA VAL A 144 16.24 3.10 -11.77
C VAL A 144 16.85 3.89 -10.60
N LYS A 145 17.50 5.02 -10.87
CA LYS A 145 18.02 5.91 -9.81
C LYS A 145 16.90 6.52 -8.97
N ASN A 146 15.76 6.82 -9.59
CA ASN A 146 14.58 7.28 -8.86
C ASN A 146 13.94 6.15 -8.06
N VAL A 147 13.79 4.95 -8.64
CA VAL A 147 13.24 3.77 -7.93
C VAL A 147 14.06 3.42 -6.68
N ARG A 148 15.40 3.38 -6.80
CA ARG A 148 16.30 3.12 -5.65
C ARG A 148 16.34 4.26 -4.64
N GLY A 149 16.04 5.49 -5.08
CA GLY A 149 16.03 6.67 -4.23
C GLY A 149 14.75 6.86 -3.41
N TYR A 150 13.74 5.99 -3.60
CA TYR A 150 12.47 6.05 -2.89
C TYR A 150 12.51 5.19 -1.60
N PRO A 151 11.84 5.62 -0.50
CA PRO A 151 11.18 6.91 -0.31
C PRO A 151 12.19 8.03 -0.07
N TYR A 152 11.75 9.26 -0.35
CA TYR A 152 12.59 10.43 -0.13
C TYR A 152 12.59 10.83 1.35
N LYS A 153 13.78 11.10 1.92
CA LYS A 153 13.99 11.45 3.36
C LYS A 153 13.08 12.55 3.90
N GLU A 154 12.53 13.40 3.03
CA GLU A 154 11.62 14.50 3.35
C GLU A 154 10.27 14.04 3.91
N TYR A 155 9.72 12.92 3.42
CA TYR A 155 8.41 12.43 3.88
C TYR A 155 8.44 12.01 5.34
N PHE A 156 9.46 11.25 5.74
CA PHE A 156 9.63 10.79 7.10
C PHE A 156 9.84 11.93 8.11
N LYS A 157 10.59 12.98 7.72
CA LYS A 157 10.77 14.18 8.56
C LYS A 157 9.44 14.89 8.85
N ALA A 158 8.56 15.00 7.85
CA ALA A 158 7.26 15.64 8.00
C ALA A 158 6.35 14.87 8.98
N GLU A 159 6.38 13.54 8.96
CA GLU A 159 5.64 12.70 9.91
C GLU A 159 6.11 12.90 11.35
N CYS A 160 7.44 12.85 11.58
CA CYS A 160 8.01 13.07 12.91
C CYS A 160 7.67 14.47 13.47
N GLN A 161 7.72 15.51 12.62
CA GLN A 161 7.30 16.86 13.01
C GLN A 161 5.80 16.95 13.30
N GLY A 162 4.97 16.18 12.60
CA GLY A 162 3.54 16.06 12.90
C GLY A 162 3.30 15.53 14.31
N ILE A 163 4.04 14.49 14.71
CA ILE A 163 3.92 13.86 16.03
C ILE A 163 4.40 14.82 17.13
N ARG A 164 5.56 15.46 16.98
CA ARG A 164 6.07 16.44 17.98
C ARG A 164 5.07 17.56 18.25
N ARG A 165 4.51 18.16 17.19
CA ARG A 165 3.50 19.21 17.32
C ARG A 165 2.23 18.74 18.04
N PHE A 166 1.88 17.46 17.89
CA PHE A 166 0.77 16.87 18.64
C PHE A 166 1.11 16.73 20.12
N ILE A 167 2.29 16.20 20.46
CA ILE A 167 2.76 16.06 21.84
C ILE A 167 2.77 17.42 22.55
N GLU A 168 3.42 18.43 21.96
CA GLU A 168 3.47 19.80 22.50
C GLU A 168 2.08 20.43 22.67
N LYS A 169 1.11 20.05 21.83
CA LYS A 169 -0.26 20.54 21.94
C LYS A 169 -0.99 19.87 23.10
N GLU A 170 -0.82 18.57 23.30
CA GLU A 170 -1.47 17.86 24.41
C GLU A 170 -0.88 18.28 25.76
N GLN A 171 0.44 18.44 25.87
CA GLN A 171 1.10 18.96 27.08
C GLN A 171 0.53 20.32 27.49
N ARG A 172 0.44 21.28 26.55
CA ARG A 172 -0.19 22.59 26.82
C ARG A 172 -1.64 22.47 27.29
N ARG A 173 -2.39 21.49 26.78
CA ARG A 173 -3.79 21.30 27.19
C ARG A 173 -3.89 20.68 28.59
N GLU A 174 -2.93 19.85 28.99
CA GLU A 174 -2.82 19.32 30.34
C GLU A 174 -2.47 20.46 31.32
N ASP A 175 -1.48 21.28 30.99
CA ASP A 175 -1.10 22.46 31.78
C ASP A 175 -2.28 23.45 31.96
N GLU A 176 -3.13 23.59 30.95
CA GLU A 176 -4.33 24.42 30.98
C GLU A 176 -5.55 23.76 31.68
N GLY A 177 -5.43 22.53 32.19
CA GLY A 177 -6.54 21.78 32.80
C GLY A 177 -7.65 21.38 31.81
N LYS A 178 -7.36 21.35 30.50
CA LYS A 178 -8.30 21.04 29.40
C LYS A 178 -8.11 19.64 28.83
N ALA A 179 -7.50 18.74 29.60
CA ALA A 179 -7.39 17.33 29.24
C ALA A 179 -8.80 16.75 29.02
N LYS A 180 -9.05 16.16 27.85
CA LYS A 180 -10.29 15.43 27.58
C LYS A 180 -10.01 13.94 27.72
N HIS A 181 -10.96 13.18 28.28
CA HIS A 181 -10.98 11.73 28.14
C HIS A 181 -10.86 11.38 26.65
N ARG A 182 -9.78 10.68 26.29
CA ARG A 182 -9.47 10.31 24.91
C ARG A 182 -10.55 9.37 24.39
N ARG A 183 -10.90 9.54 23.10
CA ARG A 183 -11.70 8.53 22.40
C ARG A 183 -10.84 7.28 22.29
N VAL A 184 -11.27 6.24 22.99
CA VAL A 184 -10.77 4.90 22.83
C VAL A 184 -11.20 4.45 21.43
N CYS A 185 -10.28 4.56 20.45
CA CYS A 185 -10.30 3.65 19.30
C CYS A 185 -10.33 2.22 19.85
N PRO A 186 -10.93 1.23 19.15
CA PRO A 186 -11.01 -0.14 19.66
C PRO A 186 -9.63 -0.52 20.20
N THR A 187 -9.56 -0.71 21.52
CA THR A 187 -8.29 -0.79 22.25
C THR A 187 -7.53 -1.95 21.67
N ILE A 188 -6.49 -1.66 20.90
CA ILE A 188 -5.37 -2.58 20.77
C ILE A 188 -4.67 -2.39 22.10
N ASP A 189 -5.03 -3.21 23.08
CA ASP A 189 -4.26 -3.25 24.31
C ASP A 189 -2.89 -3.89 24.02
N GLU A 190 -2.01 -3.87 25.02
CA GLU A 190 -0.69 -4.53 24.97
C GLU A 190 -0.80 -6.04 24.62
N ASN A 191 -1.99 -6.64 24.75
CA ASN A 191 -2.29 -8.06 24.60
C ASN A 191 -3.15 -8.40 23.38
N TYR A 192 -3.21 -7.51 22.38
CA TYR A 192 -3.91 -7.68 21.11
C TYR A 192 -5.45 -7.55 21.16
N GLY A 193 -6.02 -6.96 20.10
CA GLY A 193 -7.47 -6.97 19.87
C GLY A 193 -7.92 -8.19 19.06
N ASN A 194 -9.20 -8.56 19.11
CA ASN A 194 -9.80 -9.44 18.10
C ASN A 194 -10.76 -8.64 17.21
N PHE A 195 -10.63 -8.79 15.90
CA PHE A 195 -11.54 -8.18 14.94
C PHE A 195 -11.85 -9.15 13.81
N GLU A 196 -13.12 -9.51 13.65
CA GLU A 196 -13.60 -10.40 12.57
C GLU A 196 -12.83 -11.74 12.50
N GLY A 197 -12.43 -12.28 13.65
CA GLY A 197 -11.69 -13.53 13.75
C GLY A 197 -10.17 -13.42 13.55
N PHE A 198 -9.63 -12.20 13.47
CA PHE A 198 -8.19 -11.93 13.39
C PHE A 198 -7.68 -11.31 14.68
N LEU A 199 -6.48 -11.70 15.07
CA LEU A 199 -5.71 -11.01 16.09
C LEU A 199 -5.17 -9.71 15.50
N VAL A 200 -5.52 -8.58 16.11
CA VAL A 200 -5.12 -7.24 15.70
C VAL A 200 -3.95 -6.79 16.56
N VAL A 201 -2.83 -6.50 15.91
CA VAL A 201 -1.54 -6.24 16.55
C VAL A 201 -0.99 -4.89 16.10
N TYR A 202 -0.27 -4.16 16.95
CA TYR A 202 0.44 -2.95 16.54
C TYR A 202 1.87 -3.30 16.10
N HIS A 203 2.44 -2.51 15.19
CA HIS A 203 3.85 -2.68 14.81
C HIS A 203 4.75 -1.89 15.78
N PRO A 204 5.82 -2.49 16.33
CA PRO A 204 6.61 -1.89 17.41
C PRO A 204 7.39 -0.64 17.02
N SER A 205 7.55 -0.38 15.72
CA SER A 205 8.39 0.73 15.23
C SER A 205 7.94 1.36 13.93
N GLU A 206 6.72 1.05 13.46
CA GLU A 206 6.17 1.59 12.21
C GLU A 206 4.66 1.84 12.36
N PRO A 207 4.08 2.80 11.60
CA PRO A 207 2.69 3.20 11.78
C PRO A 207 1.72 2.21 11.12
N ARG A 208 1.75 0.96 11.59
CA ARG A 208 1.06 -0.19 11.00
C ARG A 208 0.29 -0.99 12.04
N VAL A 209 -0.89 -1.45 11.65
CA VAL A 209 -1.75 -2.36 12.42
C VAL A 209 -1.88 -3.67 11.66
N GLY A 210 -1.37 -4.77 12.22
CA GLY A 210 -1.34 -6.09 11.60
C GLY A 210 -2.57 -6.94 11.91
N PHE A 211 -2.95 -7.79 10.96
CA PHE A 211 -4.05 -8.75 11.04
C PHE A 211 -3.46 -10.16 10.97
N VAL A 212 -3.53 -10.86 12.09
CA VAL A 212 -2.83 -12.12 12.32
C VAL A 212 -3.84 -13.24 12.50
N LEU A 213 -3.57 -14.38 11.85
CA LEU A 213 -4.32 -15.61 12.02
C LEU A 213 -3.53 -16.56 12.91
N ASN A 214 -4.17 -17.11 13.93
CA ASN A 214 -3.61 -18.15 14.78
C ASN A 214 -3.72 -19.50 14.05
N THR A 215 -2.76 -19.78 13.17
CA THR A 215 -2.67 -21.05 12.45
C THR A 215 -1.22 -21.45 12.22
N ARG A 216 -0.99 -22.77 12.22
CA ARG A 216 0.28 -23.37 11.79
C ARG A 216 0.25 -23.77 10.31
N GLU A 217 -0.93 -23.76 9.71
CA GLU A 217 -1.17 -24.20 8.34
C GLU A 217 -0.81 -23.11 7.32
N HIS A 218 -0.75 -23.51 6.05
CA HIS A 218 -0.58 -22.57 4.96
C HIS A 218 -1.85 -21.74 4.76
N VAL A 219 -1.66 -20.43 4.60
CA VAL A 219 -2.70 -19.48 4.26
C VAL A 219 -3.15 -19.68 2.81
N ASN A 220 -4.46 -19.72 2.59
CA ASN A 220 -5.03 -19.84 1.24
C ASN A 220 -5.66 -18.52 0.76
N GLN A 221 -6.17 -18.52 -0.47
CA GLN A 221 -6.78 -17.34 -1.07
C GLN A 221 -8.03 -16.84 -0.34
N ASP A 222 -8.84 -17.74 0.23
CA ASP A 222 -10.04 -17.35 0.99
C ASP A 222 -9.67 -16.70 2.33
N ASP A 223 -8.58 -17.13 2.97
CA ASP A 223 -8.05 -16.45 4.16
C ASP A 223 -7.57 -15.03 3.84
N HIS A 224 -6.87 -14.85 2.71
CA HIS A 224 -6.51 -13.52 2.22
C HIS A 224 -7.74 -12.64 1.95
N LEU A 225 -8.80 -13.21 1.36
CA LEU A 225 -10.02 -12.48 1.08
C LEU A 225 -10.75 -12.06 2.35
N ARG A 226 -10.80 -12.95 3.36
CA ARG A 226 -11.35 -12.66 4.69
C ARG A 226 -10.54 -11.57 5.40
N ALA A 227 -9.21 -11.64 5.36
CA ALA A 227 -8.34 -10.64 5.96
C ALA A 227 -8.52 -9.28 5.28
N LEU A 228 -8.63 -9.24 3.96
CA LEU A 228 -8.84 -8.01 3.20
C LEU A 228 -10.19 -7.34 3.54
N ASP A 229 -11.26 -8.12 3.71
CA ASP A 229 -12.56 -7.62 4.16
C ASP A 229 -12.51 -7.10 5.61
N ALA A 230 -11.87 -7.84 6.50
CA ALA A 230 -11.68 -7.44 7.90
C ALA A 230 -10.88 -6.14 8.02
N MET A 231 -9.76 -6.01 7.28
CA MET A 231 -8.97 -4.77 7.22
C MET A 231 -9.79 -3.60 6.68
N TYR A 232 -10.61 -3.81 5.65
CA TYR A 232 -11.46 -2.76 5.10
C TYR A 232 -12.50 -2.28 6.12
N LYS A 233 -13.18 -3.19 6.80
CA LYS A 233 -14.13 -2.86 7.88
C LYS A 233 -13.45 -2.14 9.05
N PHE A 234 -12.26 -2.56 9.44
CA PHE A 234 -11.49 -1.88 10.47
C PHE A 234 -11.11 -0.45 10.05
N ALA A 235 -10.66 -0.27 8.80
CA ALA A 235 -10.37 1.04 8.23
C ALA A 235 -11.61 1.94 8.20
N GLU A 236 -12.78 1.39 7.86
CA GLU A 236 -14.06 2.10 7.87
C GLU A 236 -14.45 2.54 9.29
N ALA A 237 -14.41 1.62 10.26
CA ALA A 237 -14.65 1.92 11.67
C ALA A 237 -13.68 3.00 12.20
N SER A 238 -12.46 3.04 11.66
CA SER A 238 -11.42 4.01 11.96
C SER A 238 -11.52 5.33 11.17
N LYS A 239 -12.54 5.47 10.31
CA LYS A 239 -12.82 6.64 9.45
C LYS A 239 -11.70 6.93 8.45
N LEU A 240 -11.13 5.88 7.85
CA LEU A 240 -10.02 5.94 6.89
C LEU A 240 -10.44 5.64 5.45
N THR A 241 -11.70 5.30 5.20
CA THR A 241 -12.20 4.91 3.86
C THR A 241 -13.00 6.00 3.14
N ASN A 242 -13.30 7.12 3.82
CA ASN A 242 -14.17 8.16 3.24
C ASN A 242 -13.43 9.01 2.19
N LEU A 243 -13.73 8.76 0.92
CA LEU A 243 -13.16 9.45 -0.25
C LEU A 243 -13.43 10.96 -0.31
N LYS A 244 -14.38 11.48 0.48
CA LYS A 244 -14.68 12.93 0.55
C LYS A 244 -13.80 13.68 1.56
N THR A 245 -13.05 12.95 2.38
CA THR A 245 -12.20 13.57 3.41
C THR A 245 -10.87 14.03 2.83
N LYS A 246 -10.28 15.05 3.46
CA LYS A 246 -8.96 15.58 3.12
C LYS A 246 -8.04 15.48 4.32
N GLY A 247 -6.74 15.36 4.05
CA GLY A 247 -5.66 15.40 5.04
C GLY A 247 -5.11 14.03 5.38
N GLU A 248 -3.80 13.98 5.63
CA GLU A 248 -3.01 12.75 5.75
C GLU A 248 -3.54 11.74 6.78
N ASP A 249 -4.16 12.18 7.87
CA ASP A 249 -4.69 11.32 8.93
C ASP A 249 -6.07 10.68 8.58
N LYS A 250 -6.56 10.86 7.34
CA LYS A 250 -7.89 10.39 6.87
C LYS A 250 -7.82 9.37 5.73
N GLY A 251 -6.64 8.85 5.43
CA GLY A 251 -6.44 7.77 4.49
C GLY A 251 -5.53 6.69 5.08
N CYS A 252 -5.45 5.57 4.36
CA CYS A 252 -4.56 4.47 4.72
C CYS A 252 -4.20 3.64 3.49
N HIS A 253 -3.17 2.82 3.61
CA HIS A 253 -3.01 1.63 2.80
C HIS A 253 -3.65 0.44 3.50
N ILE A 254 -4.40 -0.37 2.76
CA ILE A 254 -4.75 -1.73 3.16
C ILE A 254 -3.81 -2.67 2.41
N CYS A 255 -3.00 -3.41 3.15
CA CYS A 255 -1.91 -4.21 2.63
C CYS A 255 -2.12 -5.70 2.95
N LEU A 256 -2.08 -6.55 1.94
CA LEU A 256 -2.13 -8.00 2.06
C LEU A 256 -0.73 -8.59 1.81
N VAL A 257 -0.26 -9.43 2.71
CA VAL A 257 1.06 -10.05 2.64
C VAL A 257 0.98 -11.35 1.85
N LEU A 258 1.71 -11.46 0.73
CA LEU A 258 1.61 -12.60 -0.19
C LEU A 258 2.69 -13.66 0.03
N ASP A 259 3.69 -13.38 0.87
CA ASP A 259 4.94 -14.13 0.98
C ASP A 259 5.19 -14.75 2.37
N GLN A 260 4.17 -14.74 3.23
CA GLN A 260 4.21 -15.25 4.61
C GLN A 260 5.27 -14.58 5.51
N GLN A 261 5.91 -13.49 5.07
CA GLN A 261 6.85 -12.77 5.92
C GLN A 261 6.12 -12.05 7.06
N THR A 262 6.83 -11.86 8.16
CA THR A 262 6.26 -11.19 9.34
C THR A 262 6.19 -9.69 9.17
N GLN A 263 6.86 -9.10 8.17
CA GLN A 263 6.90 -7.64 7.94
C GLN A 263 7.28 -6.84 9.20
N GLY A 264 8.14 -7.42 10.05
CA GLY A 264 8.60 -6.79 11.31
C GLY A 264 7.65 -6.94 12.49
N PHE A 265 6.48 -7.56 12.32
CA PHE A 265 5.56 -7.82 13.43
C PHE A 265 6.07 -8.93 14.37
N PRO A 266 5.90 -8.77 15.71
CA PRO A 266 6.39 -9.73 16.70
C PRO A 266 5.45 -10.94 16.78
N LEU A 267 5.62 -11.90 15.86
CA LEU A 267 4.77 -13.09 15.77
C LEU A 267 5.47 -14.34 16.33
N ASN A 268 4.69 -15.22 16.97
CA ASN A 268 5.16 -16.55 17.35
C ASN A 268 4.97 -17.57 16.22
N SER A 269 5.51 -18.78 16.40
CA SER A 269 5.51 -19.82 15.36
C SER A 269 4.13 -20.34 14.95
N ALA A 270 3.10 -20.12 15.78
CA ALA A 270 1.70 -20.48 15.51
C ALA A 270 0.87 -19.31 14.93
N GLN A 271 1.52 -18.23 14.54
CA GLN A 271 0.89 -17.03 13.99
C GLN A 271 1.35 -16.79 12.56
N ARG A 272 0.43 -16.30 11.73
CA ARG A 272 0.71 -15.84 10.37
C ARG A 272 0.16 -14.44 10.19
N LEU A 273 0.97 -13.54 9.65
CA LEU A 273 0.51 -12.23 9.21
C LEU A 273 -0.23 -12.41 7.88
N LEU A 274 -1.47 -11.94 7.81
CA LEU A 274 -2.26 -11.97 6.58
C LEU A 274 -2.17 -10.63 5.86
N GLY A 275 -2.08 -9.55 6.62
CA GLY A 275 -2.05 -8.20 6.12
C GLY A 275 -1.87 -7.18 7.21
N PHE A 276 -1.75 -5.93 6.84
CA PHE A 276 -1.68 -4.80 7.75
C PHE A 276 -2.33 -3.57 7.13
N ILE A 277 -2.74 -2.64 7.99
CA ILE A 277 -3.17 -1.31 7.61
C ILE A 277 -2.03 -0.35 7.93
N GLN A 278 -1.54 0.38 6.94
CA GLN A 278 -0.56 1.44 7.13
C GLN A 278 -1.25 2.80 7.12
N VAL A 279 -0.96 3.61 8.13
CA VAL A 279 -1.48 4.97 8.29
C VAL A 279 -0.34 5.97 8.46
N SER A 280 -0.65 7.26 8.54
CA SER A 280 0.35 8.27 8.89
C SER A 280 0.90 8.05 10.30
N GLY A 281 2.15 8.45 10.53
CA GLY A 281 2.76 8.43 11.86
C GLY A 281 1.90 9.15 12.91
N THR A 282 1.32 10.31 12.57
CA THR A 282 0.41 11.02 13.47
C THR A 282 -0.87 10.27 13.78
N LYS A 283 -1.51 9.65 12.77
CA LYS A 283 -2.73 8.87 12.99
C LYS A 283 -2.44 7.68 13.88
N PHE A 284 -1.35 6.96 13.63
CA PHE A 284 -0.94 5.82 14.43
C PHE A 284 -0.67 6.22 15.88
N TYR A 285 0.20 7.21 16.10
CA TYR A 285 0.56 7.67 17.45
C TYR A 285 -0.67 8.12 18.25
N LYS A 286 -1.63 8.79 17.62
CA LYS A 286 -2.84 9.27 18.30
C LYS A 286 -3.80 8.13 18.64
N ASP A 287 -4.08 7.28 17.66
CA ASP A 287 -5.29 6.46 17.65
C ASP A 287 -5.03 4.95 17.77
N PHE A 288 -3.81 4.46 17.48
CA PHE A 288 -3.52 3.02 17.42
C PHE A 288 -2.32 2.57 18.26
N CYS A 289 -1.39 3.47 18.57
CA CYS A 289 -0.26 3.16 19.43
C CYS A 289 -0.74 3.04 20.90
N PRO A 290 -0.43 1.92 21.60
CA PRO A 290 -0.74 1.77 23.02
C PRO A 290 -0.16 2.91 23.86
N GLU A 291 -0.90 3.37 24.87
CA GLU A 291 -0.54 4.57 25.65
C GLU A 291 0.81 4.43 26.37
N ASP A 292 1.10 3.24 26.89
CA ASP A 292 2.34 2.84 27.54
C ASP A 292 3.53 2.72 26.56
N ALA A 293 3.25 2.46 25.28
CA ALA A 293 4.26 2.29 24.24
C ALA A 293 4.54 3.56 23.42
N LYS A 294 3.74 4.63 23.56
CA LYS A 294 3.84 5.82 22.70
C LYS A 294 5.22 6.48 22.70
N GLU A 295 5.80 6.68 23.87
CA GLU A 295 7.08 7.35 23.99
C GLU A 295 8.21 6.54 23.35
N SER A 296 8.34 5.26 23.74
CA SER A 296 9.35 4.36 23.18
C SER A 296 9.16 4.15 21.68
N TRP A 297 7.92 3.92 21.23
CA TRP A 297 7.60 3.79 19.81
C TRP A 297 8.00 5.04 19.01
N PHE A 298 7.75 6.26 19.53
CA PHE A 298 8.11 7.48 18.82
C PHE A 298 9.61 7.72 18.77
N LEU A 299 10.35 7.37 19.84
CA LEU A 299 11.80 7.40 19.84
C LEU A 299 12.37 6.45 18.79
N ASP A 300 11.88 5.21 18.76
CA ASP A 300 12.31 4.19 17.79
C ASP A 300 11.95 4.61 16.37
N PHE A 301 10.69 4.99 16.13
CA PHE A 301 10.23 5.47 14.83
C PHE A 301 11.08 6.64 14.37
N GLY A 302 11.24 7.68 15.21
CA GLY A 302 11.94 8.92 14.91
C GLY A 302 13.46 8.81 14.72
N SER A 303 14.07 7.73 15.18
CA SER A 303 15.52 7.46 15.04
C SER A 303 15.90 6.85 13.68
N ARG A 304 14.91 6.42 12.87
CA ARG A 304 15.16 5.75 11.58
C ARG A 304 15.70 6.74 10.54
N GLU A 305 16.98 6.64 10.21
CA GLU A 305 17.63 7.53 9.24
C GLU A 305 17.24 7.24 7.77
N ASP A 306 16.83 6.00 7.48
CA ASP A 306 16.47 5.48 6.17
C ASP A 306 15.15 4.69 6.25
N TYR A 307 14.09 5.33 6.74
CA TYR A 307 12.75 4.71 6.75
C TYR A 307 12.33 4.38 5.31
N LYS A 308 12.42 3.10 4.92
CA LYS A 308 11.89 2.59 3.66
C LYS A 308 10.39 2.38 3.83
N VAL A 309 9.60 3.25 3.24
CA VAL A 309 8.16 3.06 3.10
C VAL A 309 8.01 1.92 2.09
N TYR A 310 7.69 0.72 2.56
CA TYR A 310 7.47 -0.46 1.72
C TYR A 310 6.12 -0.43 0.95
N THR A 311 5.59 0.77 0.68
CA THR A 311 4.31 1.03 -0.01
C THR A 311 4.38 2.29 -0.88
#